data_AF-A0A951P880-F1
#
_entry.id   AF-A0A951P880-F1
#
_cell.length_a   1.000
_cell.length_b   1.000
_cell.length_c   1.000
_cell.angle_alpha   90.00
_cell.angle_beta   90.00
_cell.angle_gamma   90.00
#
_symmetry.space_group_name_H-M   'P 1'
#
loop_
_entity.id
_entity.type
_entity.pdbx_description
1 polymer ?
#
loop_
_entity_poly.entity_id
_entity_poly.type
_entity_poly.pdbx_seq_one_letter_code
_entity_poly.pdbx_strand_id
1 'polypeptide(L)'
;MNVQDYYKKLNESCQAIFDSSISDLESFGKVHYFSTCLFEFADKLNEEEEGNLLRVVSSQIEMSALNVSFGLYRQAFSSTRLALEMGLGMVYFSAFKLEYREWLRGKTDIKWSKIIDRENGVLSIRFANAFFPELSRDTEKYGTAAANVYRQLSEFVHGNYETWEASGLVLSKNDDLLRKYFQYSDLVKEVLLFALCCRFLKSFSSEKLDSMPFILEELGHNDSIRALLGGLKE
;
A
#
# COMPACT_ATOMS: atom_id res chain seq x y z
N MET A 1 14.31 38.30 -6.00
CA MET A 1 15.11 37.07 -5.78
C MET A 1 15.28 36.40 -7.13
N ASN A 2 16.50 36.01 -7.53
CA ASN A 2 16.67 35.24 -8.76
C ASN A 2 16.02 33.85 -8.55
N VAL A 3 15.47 33.27 -9.61
CA VAL A 3 14.87 31.92 -9.61
C VAL A 3 15.82 30.88 -8.99
N GLN A 4 17.13 30.98 -9.24
CA GLN A 4 18.10 30.07 -8.63
C GLN A 4 18.12 30.18 -7.10
N ASP A 5 18.09 31.39 -6.55
CA ASP A 5 18.09 31.62 -5.10
C ASP A 5 16.78 31.14 -4.46
N TYR A 6 15.65 31.24 -5.18
CA TYR A 6 14.36 30.69 -4.74
C TYR A 6 14.45 29.18 -4.53
N TYR A 7 14.89 28.43 -5.55
CA TYR A 7 14.97 26.97 -5.46
C TYR A 7 16.03 26.48 -4.47
N LYS A 8 17.14 27.22 -4.29
CA LYS A 8 18.12 26.92 -3.24
C LYS A 8 17.50 27.00 -1.85
N LYS A 9 16.79 28.09 -1.54
CA LYS A 9 16.10 28.25 -0.24
C LYS A 9 15.03 27.18 -0.01
N LEU A 10 14.30 26.82 -1.07
CA LEU A 10 13.31 25.75 -0.99
C LEU A 10 13.97 24.40 -0.65
N ASN A 11 15.08 24.06 -1.32
CA ASN A 11 15.84 22.85 -1.03
C ASN A 11 16.42 22.86 0.39
N GLU A 12 17.03 23.97 0.83
CA GLU A 12 17.53 24.12 2.21
C GLU A 12 16.42 23.86 3.25
N SER A 13 15.21 24.34 2.97
CA SER A 13 14.03 24.09 3.82
C SER A 13 13.63 22.60 3.82
N CYS A 14 13.64 21.92 2.66
CA CYS A 14 13.40 20.48 2.57
C CYS A 14 14.43 19.70 3.40
N GLN A 15 15.72 20.03 3.29
CA GLN A 15 16.80 19.33 4.00
C GLN A 15 16.66 19.49 5.51
N ALA A 16 16.35 20.70 6.00
CA ALA A 16 16.10 20.92 7.43
C ALA A 16 14.91 20.09 7.95
N ILE A 17 13.84 19.97 7.16
CA ILE A 17 12.68 19.12 7.51
C ILE A 17 13.06 17.65 7.47
N PHE A 18 13.85 17.21 6.49
CA PHE A 18 14.37 15.85 6.39
C PHE A 18 15.13 15.46 7.64
N ASP A 19 16.16 16.23 8.01
CA ASP A 19 17.00 15.98 9.18
C ASP A 19 16.17 15.87 10.47
N SER A 20 15.13 16.70 10.60
CA SER A 20 14.21 16.65 11.74
C SER A 20 13.25 15.45 11.67
N SER A 21 12.74 15.10 10.50
CA SER A 21 11.74 14.04 10.33
C SER A 21 12.36 12.66 10.53
N ILE A 22 13.58 12.42 10.02
CA ILE A 22 14.26 11.13 10.16
C ILE A 22 14.70 10.82 11.59
N SER A 23 14.54 11.76 12.54
CA SER A 23 14.75 11.47 13.96
C SER A 23 13.78 10.39 14.49
N ASP A 24 12.61 10.22 13.87
CA ASP A 24 11.68 9.11 14.11
C ASP A 24 12.04 7.88 13.25
N LEU A 25 13.22 7.32 13.51
CA LEU A 25 13.75 6.16 12.77
C LEU A 25 12.83 4.93 12.87
N GLU A 26 12.10 4.78 13.98
CA GLU A 26 11.21 3.63 14.18
C GLU A 26 10.05 3.63 13.16
N SER A 27 9.36 4.76 13.02
CA SER A 27 8.23 4.86 12.09
C SER A 27 8.67 4.74 10.64
N PHE A 28 9.80 5.35 10.26
CA PHE A 28 10.37 5.17 8.93
C PHE A 28 10.83 3.72 8.68
N GLY A 29 11.42 3.08 9.70
CA GLY A 29 11.81 1.67 9.66
C GLY A 29 10.62 0.75 9.36
N LYS A 30 9.46 0.99 9.97
CA LYS A 30 8.22 0.22 9.70
C LYS A 30 7.75 0.35 8.25
N VAL A 31 7.80 1.55 7.68
CA VAL A 31 7.41 1.77 6.28
C VAL A 31 8.43 1.16 5.31
N HIS A 32 9.72 1.24 5.63
CA HIS A 32 10.75 0.57 4.86
C HIS A 32 10.56 -0.96 4.87
N TYR A 33 10.35 -1.54 6.05
CA TYR A 33 10.04 -2.96 6.20
C TYR A 33 8.80 -3.36 5.38
N PHE A 34 7.74 -2.57 5.39
CA PHE A 34 6.57 -2.79 4.53
C PHE A 34 6.95 -2.84 3.04
N SER A 35 7.75 -1.90 2.53
CA SER A 35 8.25 -1.96 1.15
C SER A 35 9.00 -3.27 0.87
N THR A 36 9.87 -3.69 1.80
CA THR A 36 10.63 -4.93 1.69
C THR A 36 9.71 -6.15 1.64
N CYS A 37 8.67 -6.24 2.49
CA CYS A 37 7.69 -7.32 2.44
C CYS A 37 7.02 -7.42 1.06
N LEU A 38 6.64 -6.29 0.46
CA LEU A 38 6.04 -6.27 -0.88
C LEU A 38 7.03 -6.73 -1.95
N PHE A 39 8.29 -6.30 -1.86
CA PHE A 39 9.35 -6.71 -2.78
C PHE A 39 9.64 -8.22 -2.67
N GLU A 40 9.79 -8.73 -1.45
CA GLU A 40 10.00 -10.16 -1.20
C GLU A 40 8.83 -11.01 -1.68
N PHE A 41 7.59 -10.55 -1.46
CA PHE A 41 6.39 -11.22 -1.98
C PHE A 41 6.40 -11.27 -3.51
N ALA A 42 6.81 -10.17 -4.17
CA ALA A 42 6.88 -10.07 -5.63
C ALA A 42 7.82 -11.12 -6.23
N ASP A 43 8.95 -11.41 -5.56
CA ASP A 43 9.91 -12.41 -6.00
C ASP A 43 9.38 -13.86 -5.89
N LYS A 44 8.29 -14.08 -5.16
CA LYS A 44 7.65 -15.41 -5.05
C LYS A 44 6.54 -15.64 -6.06
N LEU A 45 6.04 -14.58 -6.71
CA LEU A 45 4.99 -14.68 -7.72
C LEU A 45 5.48 -15.48 -8.93
N ASN A 46 4.61 -16.32 -9.49
CA ASN A 46 4.96 -17.17 -10.63
C ASN A 46 4.95 -16.39 -11.94
N GLU A 47 4.06 -15.41 -12.07
CA GLU A 47 3.97 -14.56 -13.25
C GLU A 47 4.86 -13.33 -13.08
N GLU A 48 5.87 -13.19 -13.95
CA GLU A 48 6.81 -12.06 -13.93
C GLU A 48 6.10 -10.71 -14.05
N GLU A 49 5.04 -10.64 -14.85
CA GLU A 49 4.24 -9.43 -15.02
C GLU A 49 3.60 -8.97 -13.70
N GLU A 50 3.05 -9.89 -12.90
CA GLU A 50 2.47 -9.60 -11.58
C GLU A 50 3.56 -9.18 -10.58
N GLY A 51 4.70 -9.88 -10.59
CA GLY A 51 5.90 -9.51 -9.80
C GLY A 51 6.40 -8.10 -10.11
N ASN A 52 6.49 -7.73 -11.39
CA ASN A 52 6.91 -6.40 -11.79
C ASN A 52 5.95 -5.30 -11.31
N LEU A 53 4.63 -5.53 -11.41
CA LEU A 53 3.65 -4.60 -10.86
C LEU A 53 3.80 -4.43 -9.34
N LEU A 54 4.03 -5.52 -8.60
CA LEU A 54 4.17 -5.46 -7.15
C LEU A 54 5.49 -4.77 -6.73
N ARG A 55 6.58 -4.92 -7.49
CA ARG A 55 7.82 -4.14 -7.29
C ARG A 55 7.60 -2.64 -7.53
N VAL A 56 6.78 -2.27 -8.52
CA VAL A 56 6.38 -0.87 -8.72
C VAL A 56 5.61 -0.36 -7.50
N VAL A 57 4.71 -1.15 -6.92
CA VAL A 57 3.98 -0.78 -5.69
C VAL A 57 4.94 -0.58 -4.52
N SER A 58 5.90 -1.49 -4.30
CA SER A 58 6.98 -1.33 -3.31
C SER A 58 7.73 0.00 -3.49
N SER A 59 8.15 0.33 -4.72
CA SER A 59 8.81 1.60 -5.01
C SER A 59 7.92 2.83 -4.75
N GLN A 60 6.60 2.73 -4.96
CA GLN A 60 5.67 3.82 -4.60
C GLN A 60 5.61 4.03 -3.08
N ILE A 61 5.68 2.98 -2.27
CA ILE A 61 5.75 3.09 -0.81
C ILE A 61 7.04 3.80 -0.39
N GLU A 62 8.19 3.44 -0.95
CA GLU A 62 9.47 4.11 -0.66
C GLU A 62 9.46 5.58 -1.06
N MET A 63 8.94 5.88 -2.25
CA MET A 63 8.81 7.24 -2.72
C MET A 63 7.85 8.06 -1.84
N SER A 64 6.78 7.43 -1.34
CA SER A 64 5.88 8.08 -0.39
C SER A 64 6.57 8.42 0.94
N ALA A 65 7.45 7.54 1.42
CA ALA A 65 8.24 7.77 2.63
C ALA A 65 9.28 8.88 2.41
N LEU A 66 9.95 8.90 1.25
CA LEU A 66 10.88 9.97 0.91
C LEU A 66 10.16 11.33 0.81
N ASN A 67 8.97 11.35 0.21
CA ASN A 67 8.18 12.59 0.13
C ASN A 67 7.78 13.09 1.52
N VAL A 68 7.34 12.21 2.43
CA VAL A 68 6.93 12.63 3.77
C VAL A 68 8.12 13.15 4.59
N SER A 69 9.31 12.56 4.42
CA SER A 69 10.51 13.02 5.14
C SER A 69 10.93 14.42 4.70
N PHE A 70 10.69 14.82 3.45
CA PHE A 70 10.90 16.20 2.99
C PHE A 70 9.76 17.17 3.31
N GLY A 71 8.70 16.73 4.01
CA GLY A 71 7.52 17.56 4.27
C GLY A 71 6.61 17.74 3.04
N LEU A 72 6.78 16.93 1.99
CA LEU A 72 5.96 16.94 0.78
C LEU A 72 4.70 16.08 0.97
N TYR A 73 3.94 16.38 2.03
CA TYR A 73 2.83 15.55 2.52
C TYR A 73 1.80 15.19 1.44
N ARG A 74 1.38 16.15 0.61
CA ARG A 74 0.43 15.87 -0.48
C ARG A 74 0.95 14.84 -1.46
N GLN A 75 2.23 14.90 -1.81
CA GLN A 75 2.85 13.91 -2.71
C GLN A 75 3.00 12.57 -2.02
N ALA A 76 3.35 12.55 -0.73
CA ALA A 76 3.38 11.33 0.07
C ALA A 76 2.01 10.61 0.07
N PHE A 77 0.94 11.29 0.46
CA PHE A 77 -0.41 10.71 0.47
C PHE A 77 -0.90 10.30 -0.92
N SER A 78 -0.57 11.05 -1.96
CA SER A 78 -0.90 10.70 -3.35
C SER A 78 -0.18 9.43 -3.80
N SER A 79 1.11 9.29 -3.49
CA SER A 79 1.89 8.08 -3.76
C SER A 79 1.37 6.87 -2.97
N THR A 80 1.03 7.04 -1.68
CA THR A 80 0.44 5.96 -0.87
C THR A 80 -0.92 5.51 -1.42
N ARG A 81 -1.76 6.44 -1.89
CA ARG A 81 -3.03 6.11 -2.57
C ARG A 81 -2.80 5.31 -3.83
N LEU A 82 -1.85 5.74 -4.66
CA LEU A 82 -1.51 5.05 -5.88
C LEU A 82 -0.98 3.64 -5.59
N ALA A 83 -0.14 3.47 -4.57
CA ALA A 83 0.34 2.17 -4.14
C ALA A 83 -0.80 1.23 -3.74
N LEU A 84 -1.79 1.71 -2.97
CA LEU A 84 -2.98 0.94 -2.62
C LEU A 84 -3.80 0.54 -3.86
N GLU A 85 -4.07 1.49 -4.74
CA GLU A 85 -4.86 1.27 -5.97
C GLU A 85 -4.17 0.29 -6.93
N MET A 86 -2.86 0.44 -7.13
CA MET A 86 -2.05 -0.46 -7.96
C MET A 86 -1.87 -1.83 -7.33
N GLY A 87 -1.66 -1.91 -6.01
CA GLY A 87 -1.51 -3.18 -5.29
C GLY A 87 -2.78 -4.03 -5.36
N LEU A 88 -3.94 -3.45 -5.03
CA LEU A 88 -5.21 -4.14 -5.18
C LEU A 88 -5.60 -4.35 -6.65
N GLY A 89 -5.22 -3.44 -7.54
CA GLY A 89 -5.38 -3.58 -8.99
C GLY A 89 -4.59 -4.76 -9.56
N MET A 90 -3.37 -4.99 -9.09
CA MET A 90 -2.57 -6.17 -9.45
C MET A 90 -3.26 -7.46 -9.02
N VAL A 91 -3.76 -7.51 -7.76
CA VAL A 91 -4.56 -8.65 -7.28
C VAL A 91 -5.80 -8.85 -8.14
N TYR A 92 -6.48 -7.79 -8.57
CA TYR A 92 -7.62 -7.88 -9.47
C TYR A 92 -7.19 -8.48 -10.82
N PHE A 93 -6.16 -7.93 -11.45
CA PHE A 93 -5.65 -8.40 -12.74
C PHE A 93 -5.17 -9.86 -12.72
N SER A 94 -4.72 -10.37 -11.58
CA SER A 94 -4.36 -11.77 -11.41
C SER A 94 -5.53 -12.76 -11.57
N ALA A 95 -6.77 -12.28 -11.42
CA ALA A 95 -8.01 -13.06 -11.59
C ALA A 95 -8.80 -12.63 -12.85
N PHE A 96 -8.67 -11.38 -13.28
CA PHE A 96 -9.40 -10.76 -14.38
C PHE A 96 -8.45 -10.42 -15.55
N LYS A 97 -7.95 -11.46 -16.21
CA LYS A 97 -6.89 -11.34 -17.24
C LYS A 97 -7.32 -10.58 -18.50
N LEU A 98 -8.62 -10.54 -18.83
CA LEU A 98 -9.10 -9.76 -19.97
C LEU A 98 -8.87 -8.27 -19.73
N GLU A 99 -9.36 -7.75 -18.60
CA GLU A 99 -9.17 -6.35 -18.20
C GLU A 99 -7.70 -5.99 -18.06
N TYR A 100 -6.88 -6.95 -17.58
CA TYR A 100 -5.45 -6.74 -17.50
C TYR A 100 -4.82 -6.50 -18.88
N ARG A 101 -5.18 -7.31 -19.89
CA ARG A 101 -4.70 -7.13 -21.27
C ARG A 101 -5.23 -5.85 -21.90
N GLU A 102 -6.43 -5.40 -21.54
CA GLU A 102 -6.98 -4.11 -21.96
C GLU A 102 -6.20 -2.93 -21.35
N TRP A 103 -5.86 -3.02 -20.06
CA TRP A 103 -5.06 -2.02 -19.35
C TRP A 103 -3.65 -1.88 -19.93
N LEU A 104 -2.96 -3.00 -20.18
CA LEU A 104 -1.64 -2.99 -20.83
C LEU A 104 -1.64 -2.33 -22.22
N ARG A 105 -2.79 -2.33 -22.91
CA ARG A 105 -2.97 -1.71 -24.22
C ARG A 105 -3.48 -0.26 -24.14
N GLY A 106 -3.58 0.31 -22.94
CA GLY A 106 -4.13 1.64 -22.70
C GLY A 106 -5.60 1.77 -23.11
N LYS A 107 -6.37 0.68 -23.08
CA LYS A 107 -7.80 0.67 -23.43
C LYS A 107 -8.70 0.94 -22.24
N THR A 108 -8.21 0.67 -21.04
CA THR A 108 -8.93 0.93 -19.80
C THR A 108 -7.98 1.35 -18.70
N ASP A 109 -8.47 2.13 -17.75
CA ASP A 109 -7.75 2.50 -16.55
C ASP A 109 -8.07 1.53 -15.40
N ILE A 110 -7.26 1.55 -14.35
CA ILE A 110 -7.62 0.91 -13.09
C ILE A 110 -8.88 1.59 -12.54
N LYS A 111 -9.92 0.81 -12.25
CA LYS A 111 -11.20 1.31 -11.73
C LYS A 111 -11.34 0.90 -10.28
N TRP A 112 -11.10 1.84 -9.37
CA TRP A 112 -11.28 1.63 -7.92
C TRP A 112 -12.62 0.98 -7.58
N SER A 113 -13.72 1.45 -8.18
CA SER A 113 -15.07 0.91 -7.93
C SER A 113 -15.22 -0.58 -8.27
N LYS A 114 -14.47 -1.11 -9.24
CA LYS A 114 -14.43 -2.55 -9.52
C LYS A 114 -13.60 -3.32 -8.50
N ILE A 115 -12.48 -2.74 -8.07
CA ILE A 115 -11.57 -3.35 -7.10
C ILE A 115 -12.27 -3.56 -5.75
N ILE A 116 -13.01 -2.56 -5.29
CA ILE A 116 -13.70 -2.58 -3.98
C ILE A 116 -15.13 -3.07 -4.04
N ASP A 117 -15.59 -3.56 -5.18
CA ASP A 117 -16.95 -4.05 -5.33
C ASP A 117 -17.24 -5.14 -4.27
N ARG A 118 -18.32 -4.97 -3.51
CA ARG A 118 -18.61 -5.86 -2.37
C ARG A 118 -18.87 -7.30 -2.78
N GLU A 119 -19.32 -7.53 -4.00
CA GLU A 119 -19.70 -8.85 -4.51
C GLU A 119 -18.62 -9.47 -5.40
N ASN A 120 -17.88 -8.64 -6.15
CA ASN A 120 -17.00 -9.07 -7.23
C ASN A 120 -15.57 -8.55 -7.11
N GLY A 121 -15.31 -7.65 -6.15
CA GLY A 121 -14.00 -7.08 -5.89
C GLY A 121 -13.04 -8.05 -5.21
N VAL A 122 -11.79 -7.64 -5.08
CA VAL A 122 -10.70 -8.49 -4.54
C VAL A 122 -10.81 -8.74 -3.03
N LEU A 123 -11.63 -7.93 -2.34
CA LEU A 123 -11.95 -8.05 -0.92
C LEU A 123 -13.40 -8.53 -0.71
N SER A 124 -13.98 -9.21 -1.70
CA SER A 124 -15.32 -9.80 -1.59
C SER A 124 -15.26 -11.23 -1.03
N ILE A 125 -16.35 -11.66 -0.38
CA ILE A 125 -16.54 -13.05 0.04
C ILE A 125 -16.40 -14.00 -1.16
N ARG A 126 -16.91 -13.59 -2.33
CA ARG A 126 -16.81 -14.37 -3.58
C ARG A 126 -15.36 -14.63 -3.97
N PHE A 127 -14.52 -13.60 -3.91
CA PHE A 127 -13.10 -13.72 -4.24
C PHE A 127 -12.37 -14.62 -3.25
N ALA A 128 -12.60 -14.43 -1.94
CA ALA A 128 -12.03 -15.31 -0.93
C ALA A 128 -12.48 -16.76 -1.11
N ASN A 129 -13.77 -17.02 -1.34
CA ASN A 129 -14.27 -18.38 -1.59
C ASN A 129 -13.66 -19.04 -2.84
N ALA A 130 -13.16 -18.26 -3.80
CA ALA A 130 -12.50 -18.80 -4.98
C ALA A 130 -11.02 -19.17 -4.74
N PHE A 131 -10.31 -18.43 -3.89
CA PHE A 131 -8.84 -18.56 -3.75
C PHE A 131 -8.37 -19.00 -2.36
N PHE A 132 -9.05 -18.56 -1.30
CA PHE A 132 -8.76 -18.91 0.09
C PHE A 132 -10.03 -18.82 0.97
N PRO A 133 -10.93 -19.82 0.91
CA PRO A 133 -12.26 -19.77 1.54
C PRO A 133 -12.25 -19.50 3.05
N GLU A 134 -11.21 -19.94 3.75
CA GLU A 134 -11.05 -19.77 5.19
C GLU A 134 -10.88 -18.29 5.59
N LEU A 135 -10.51 -17.40 4.65
CA LEU A 135 -10.44 -15.94 4.88
C LEU A 135 -11.75 -15.20 4.61
N SER A 136 -12.79 -15.87 4.13
CA SER A 136 -14.06 -15.25 3.76
C SER A 136 -14.66 -14.39 4.89
N ARG A 137 -14.51 -14.82 6.14
CA ARG A 137 -15.02 -14.12 7.34
C ARG A 137 -14.33 -12.79 7.61
N ASP A 138 -13.09 -12.63 7.15
CA ASP A 138 -12.28 -11.44 7.40
C ASP A 138 -12.39 -10.40 6.27
N THR A 139 -12.91 -10.80 5.11
CA THR A 139 -12.97 -9.95 3.90
C THR A 139 -13.68 -8.60 4.14
N GLU A 140 -14.78 -8.59 4.89
CA GLU A 140 -15.54 -7.36 5.17
C GLU A 140 -14.72 -6.34 5.99
N LYS A 141 -13.94 -6.82 6.97
CA LYS A 141 -13.05 -5.98 7.79
C LYS A 141 -12.03 -5.26 6.89
N TYR A 142 -11.32 -6.01 6.06
CA TYR A 142 -10.29 -5.45 5.18
C TYR A 142 -10.89 -4.62 4.04
N GLY A 143 -12.06 -5.01 3.49
CA GLY A 143 -12.79 -4.21 2.50
C GLY A 143 -13.20 -2.84 3.05
N THR A 144 -13.70 -2.80 4.29
CA THR A 144 -14.03 -1.54 4.98
C THR A 144 -12.79 -0.69 5.24
N ALA A 145 -11.70 -1.30 5.70
CA ALA A 145 -10.43 -0.61 5.91
C ALA A 145 -9.89 0.00 4.60
N ALA A 146 -9.90 -0.76 3.50
CA ALA A 146 -9.46 -0.31 2.18
C ALA A 146 -10.27 0.89 1.67
N ALA A 147 -11.60 0.82 1.77
CA ALA A 147 -12.48 1.91 1.35
C ALA A 147 -12.26 3.19 2.18
N ASN A 148 -12.09 3.05 3.49
CA ASN A 148 -11.86 4.17 4.40
C ASN A 148 -10.51 4.85 4.15
N VAL A 149 -9.42 4.08 4.11
CA VAL A 149 -8.08 4.64 3.91
C VAL A 149 -7.93 5.26 2.53
N TYR A 150 -8.52 4.66 1.48
CA TYR A 150 -8.54 5.25 0.15
C TYR A 150 -9.27 6.60 0.12
N ARG A 151 -10.42 6.69 0.81
CA ARG A 151 -11.18 7.95 0.93
C ARG A 151 -10.32 9.02 1.60
N GLN A 152 -9.71 8.70 2.75
CA GLN A 152 -8.84 9.62 3.50
C GLN A 152 -7.65 10.09 2.67
N LEU A 153 -6.99 9.19 1.94
CA LEU A 153 -5.89 9.55 1.06
C LEU A 153 -6.34 10.42 -0.12
N SER A 154 -7.56 10.18 -0.65
CA SER A 154 -8.12 10.95 -1.76
C SER A 154 -8.42 12.41 -1.39
N GLU A 155 -8.65 12.72 -0.12
CA GLU A 155 -8.85 14.11 0.36
C GLU A 155 -7.62 14.99 0.07
N PHE A 156 -6.41 14.40 0.09
CA PHE A 156 -5.14 15.08 -0.22
C PHE A 156 -4.89 15.24 -1.72
N VAL A 157 -5.53 14.42 -2.56
CA VAL A 157 -5.43 14.47 -4.02
C VAL A 157 -6.42 15.49 -4.61
N HIS A 158 -7.66 15.48 -4.15
CA HIS A 158 -8.71 16.36 -4.66
C HIS A 158 -8.63 17.79 -4.12
N GLY A 159 -7.70 18.05 -3.20
CA GLY A 159 -7.49 19.37 -2.64
C GLY A 159 -8.71 19.82 -1.83
N ASN A 160 -9.21 18.97 -0.93
CA ASN A 160 -10.24 19.42 0.01
C ASN A 160 -9.71 20.57 0.85
N TYR A 161 -10.54 21.59 1.09
CA TYR A 161 -10.13 22.86 1.74
C TYR A 161 -9.34 22.65 3.04
N GLU A 162 -9.76 21.71 3.88
CA GLU A 162 -9.10 21.36 5.15
C GLU A 162 -7.65 20.87 4.96
N THR A 163 -7.32 20.29 3.81
CA THR A 163 -5.94 19.85 3.49
C THR A 163 -5.05 21.01 3.05
N TRP A 164 -5.60 22.17 2.66
CA TRP A 164 -4.83 23.32 2.17
C TRP A 164 -4.13 24.02 3.33
N GLU A 165 -4.83 24.20 4.45
CA GLU A 165 -4.23 24.76 5.66
C GLU A 165 -3.22 23.79 6.27
N ALA A 166 -3.51 22.48 6.25
CA ALA A 166 -2.63 21.46 6.81
C ALA A 166 -1.33 21.26 6.01
N SER A 167 -1.38 21.27 4.68
CA SER A 167 -0.19 21.13 3.83
C SER A 167 0.61 22.43 3.67
N GLY A 168 0.02 23.57 4.08
CA GLY A 168 0.64 24.89 4.06
C GLY A 168 0.88 25.45 2.65
N LEU A 169 0.94 26.78 2.55
CA LEU A 169 1.53 27.49 1.40
C LEU A 169 3.06 27.56 1.50
N VAL A 170 3.61 27.20 2.67
CA VAL A 170 5.03 27.24 3.03
C VAL A 170 5.44 25.86 3.50
N LEU A 171 6.55 25.36 2.94
CA LEU A 171 7.13 24.08 3.33
C LEU A 171 7.54 24.13 4.80
N SER A 172 6.94 23.27 5.62
CA SER A 172 7.20 23.18 7.05
C SER A 172 6.94 21.76 7.53
N LYS A 173 7.64 21.37 8.61
CA LYS A 173 7.37 20.11 9.27
C LYS A 173 6.00 20.18 9.95
N ASN A 174 5.19 19.17 9.72
CA ASN A 174 3.89 18.98 10.34
C ASN A 174 3.82 17.58 10.96
N ASP A 175 3.99 17.51 12.28
CA ASP A 175 4.00 16.24 13.02
C ASP A 175 2.64 15.53 12.99
N ASP A 176 1.52 16.26 12.85
CA ASP A 176 0.19 15.65 12.71
C ASP A 176 0.05 14.92 11.38
N LEU A 177 0.51 15.54 10.29
CA LEU A 177 0.49 14.91 8.96
C LEU A 177 1.49 13.74 8.89
N LEU A 178 2.64 13.86 9.55
CA LEU A 178 3.61 12.78 9.64
C LEU A 178 3.01 11.56 10.36
N ARG A 179 2.34 11.78 11.50
CA ARG A 179 1.62 10.71 12.22
C ARG A 179 0.50 10.09 11.40
N LYS A 180 -0.32 10.91 10.73
CA LYS A 180 -1.39 10.42 9.84
C LYS A 180 -0.83 9.58 8.68
N TYR A 181 0.29 10.00 8.10
CA TYR A 181 0.96 9.23 7.05
C TYR A 181 1.34 7.84 7.55
N PHE A 182 1.99 7.72 8.71
CA PHE A 182 2.37 6.41 9.24
C PHE A 182 1.15 5.53 9.56
N GLN A 183 0.09 6.11 10.12
CA GLN A 183 -1.16 5.40 10.37
C GLN A 183 -1.81 4.87 9.07
N TYR A 184 -1.85 5.69 8.02
CA TYR A 184 -2.43 5.28 6.75
C TYR A 184 -1.55 4.25 6.03
N SER A 185 -0.23 4.38 6.10
CA SER A 185 0.71 3.40 5.55
C SER A 185 0.57 2.04 6.20
N ASP A 186 0.33 1.98 7.51
CA ASP A 186 0.09 0.73 8.25
C ASP A 186 -1.24 0.07 7.82
N LEU A 187 -2.32 0.84 7.67
CA LEU A 187 -3.59 0.34 7.14
C LEU A 187 -3.46 -0.17 5.70
N VAL A 188 -2.70 0.54 4.85
CA VAL A 188 -2.43 0.10 3.47
C VAL A 188 -1.63 -1.20 3.46
N LYS A 189 -0.64 -1.34 4.34
CA LYS A 189 0.11 -2.59 4.52
C LYS A 189 -0.81 -3.76 4.84
N GLU A 190 -1.63 -3.64 5.88
CA GLU A 190 -2.54 -4.71 6.29
C GLU A 190 -3.48 -5.13 5.15
N VAL A 191 -4.07 -4.15 4.46
CA VAL A 191 -4.99 -4.40 3.33
C VAL A 191 -4.28 -5.09 2.18
N LEU A 192 -3.10 -4.61 1.76
CA LEU A 192 -2.37 -5.19 0.64
C LEU A 192 -1.88 -6.60 0.96
N LEU A 193 -1.26 -6.80 2.12
CA LEU A 193 -0.78 -8.13 2.52
C LEU A 193 -1.94 -9.13 2.65
N PHE A 194 -3.09 -8.72 3.20
CA PHE A 194 -4.26 -9.59 3.25
C PHE A 194 -4.76 -9.98 1.86
N ALA A 195 -4.91 -9.02 0.94
CA ALA A 195 -5.37 -9.29 -0.43
C ALA A 195 -4.40 -10.21 -1.19
N LEU A 196 -3.09 -9.99 -1.03
CA LEU A 196 -2.03 -10.84 -1.59
C LEU A 196 -2.10 -12.27 -1.03
N CYS A 197 -2.22 -12.41 0.30
CA CYS A 197 -2.36 -13.72 0.93
C CYS A 197 -3.62 -14.45 0.47
N CYS A 198 -4.75 -13.75 0.41
CA CYS A 198 -6.01 -14.29 -0.07
C CYS A 198 -5.90 -14.83 -1.50
N ARG A 199 -5.15 -14.16 -2.37
CA ARG A 199 -5.01 -14.56 -3.78
C ARG A 199 -3.97 -15.65 -4.00
N PHE A 200 -2.83 -15.60 -3.31
CA PHE A 200 -1.63 -16.35 -3.71
C PHE A 200 -1.18 -17.41 -2.71
N LEU A 201 -1.49 -17.28 -1.42
CA LEU A 201 -0.85 -18.10 -0.39
C LEU A 201 -1.10 -19.61 -0.60
N LYS A 202 -2.34 -19.99 -0.98
CA LYS A 202 -2.72 -21.38 -1.31
C LYS A 202 -2.11 -21.91 -2.61
N SER A 203 -1.53 -21.05 -3.44
CA SER A 203 -0.88 -21.41 -4.72
C SER A 203 0.63 -21.63 -4.59
N PHE A 204 1.22 -21.30 -3.44
CA PHE A 204 2.64 -21.45 -3.18
C PHE A 204 2.99 -22.82 -2.62
N SER A 205 4.21 -23.29 -2.92
CA SER A 205 4.78 -24.48 -2.29
C SER A 205 5.18 -24.18 -0.84
N SER A 206 5.34 -25.21 -0.01
CA SER A 206 5.83 -25.07 1.36
C SER A 206 7.18 -24.33 1.42
N GLU A 207 8.11 -24.65 0.54
CA GLU A 207 9.42 -23.97 0.43
C GLU A 207 9.27 -22.45 0.19
N LYS A 208 8.33 -22.04 -0.67
CA LYS A 208 8.06 -20.61 -0.90
C LYS A 208 7.48 -19.96 0.35
N LEU A 209 6.55 -20.62 1.03
CA LEU A 209 5.93 -20.12 2.26
C LEU A 209 6.94 -19.97 3.39
N ASP A 210 7.81 -20.98 3.60
CA ASP A 210 8.87 -20.97 4.61
C ASP A 210 9.88 -19.82 4.37
N SER A 211 10.04 -19.39 3.13
CA SER A 211 10.91 -18.27 2.75
C SER A 211 10.30 -16.87 2.96
N MET A 212 9.06 -16.78 3.47
CA MET A 212 8.36 -15.52 3.75
C MET A 212 7.87 -15.44 5.20
N PRO A 213 8.79 -15.48 6.20
CA PRO A 213 8.42 -15.46 7.61
C PRO A 213 7.64 -14.20 8.02
N PHE A 214 7.84 -13.08 7.30
CA PHE A 214 7.13 -11.82 7.53
C PHE A 214 5.60 -11.97 7.46
N ILE A 215 5.07 -12.94 6.72
CA ILE A 215 3.60 -13.14 6.63
C ILE A 215 3.04 -13.53 8.01
N LEU A 216 3.78 -14.34 8.77
CA LEU A 216 3.37 -14.71 10.13
C LEU A 216 3.56 -13.53 11.10
N GLU A 217 4.61 -12.73 10.92
CA GLU A 217 4.84 -11.53 11.74
C GLU A 217 3.72 -10.49 11.57
N GLU A 218 3.27 -10.28 10.33
CA GLU A 218 2.33 -9.22 9.98
C GLU A 218 0.86 -9.66 10.00
N LEU A 219 0.57 -10.93 9.73
CA LEU A 219 -0.80 -11.46 9.64
C LEU A 219 -1.04 -12.69 10.52
N GLY A 220 -0.14 -13.00 11.47
CA GLY A 220 -0.26 -14.13 12.39
C GLY A 220 -1.44 -14.03 13.37
N HIS A 221 -2.06 -12.86 13.52
CA HIS A 221 -3.33 -12.69 14.22
C HIS A 221 -4.52 -13.27 13.45
N ASN A 222 -4.36 -13.60 12.17
CA ASN A 222 -5.38 -14.29 11.40
C ASN A 222 -5.21 -15.82 11.52
N ASP A 223 -6.16 -16.48 12.18
CA ASP A 223 -6.11 -17.92 12.45
C ASP A 223 -5.96 -18.78 11.20
N SER A 224 -6.60 -18.39 10.10
CA SER A 224 -6.57 -19.13 8.84
C SER A 224 -5.20 -19.03 8.16
N ILE A 225 -4.56 -17.87 8.20
CA ILE A 225 -3.18 -17.67 7.69
C ILE A 225 -2.20 -18.42 8.58
N ARG A 226 -2.29 -18.23 9.90
CA ARG A 226 -1.43 -18.90 10.89
C ARG A 226 -1.52 -20.42 10.76
N ALA A 227 -2.71 -20.98 10.62
CA ALA A 227 -2.92 -22.41 10.42
C ALA A 227 -2.33 -22.93 9.10
N LEU A 228 -2.38 -22.15 8.02
CA LEU A 228 -1.78 -22.55 6.74
C LEU A 228 -0.24 -22.61 6.84
N LEU A 229 0.35 -21.70 7.61
CA LEU A 229 1.80 -21.61 7.81
C LEU A 229 2.32 -22.53 8.95
N GLY A 230 1.48 -23.43 9.47
CA GLY A 230 1.87 -24.40 10.49
C GLY A 230 1.93 -23.87 11.92
N GLY A 231 1.38 -22.68 12.19
CA GLY A 231 1.20 -22.13 13.53
C GLY A 231 0.04 -22.78 14.31
N LEU A 232 0.06 -22.66 15.63
CA LEU A 232 -1.02 -23.15 16.52
C LEU A 232 -2.33 -22.37 16.25
N LYS A 233 -3.47 -23.07 16.30
CA LYS A 233 -4.79 -22.41 16.35
C LYS A 233 -5.08 -22.03 17.80
N GLU A 234 -5.44 -20.77 18.04
CA GLU A 234 -5.99 -20.32 19.33
C GLU A 234 -7.49 -20.65 19.44
#